data_AF-A0A2T0FIJ3-F1
#
_entry.id   AF-A0A2T0FIJ3-F1
#
_cell.length_a   1.000
_cell.length_b   1.000
_cell.length_c   1.000
_cell.angle_alpha   90.00
_cell.angle_beta   90.00
_cell.angle_gamma   90.00
#
_symmetry.space_group_name_H-M   'P 1'
#
loop_
_entity.id
_entity.type
_entity.pdbx_description
1 polymer ?
#
loop_
_entity_poly.entity_id
_entity_poly.type
_entity_poly.pdbx_seq_one_letter_code
_entity_poly.pdbx_strand_id
1 'polypeptide(L)'
;MSTLQDPLAKPVWPQISTELEEQLVAVLCNLLAPLGSVKEPASIPDLFSRVTVGFNSTMAAVEEHFGDGPKLEAIIVCRGDLEPMIYSPFGLASSAGQIRLVPLSKGSALKLSTSSGREATAIGIRSGVDAVTKLIGDVGYAQTNWAFASPQLLSRRPAKAKANNKKTKPVA
;
A
#
# COMPACT_ATOMS: atom_id res chain seq x y z
N MET A 1 4.70 -17.66 -26.40
CA MET A 1 5.53 -16.74 -25.57
C MET A 1 5.04 -16.84 -24.15
N SER A 2 5.73 -17.59 -23.29
CA SER A 2 5.36 -17.72 -21.89
C SER A 2 5.91 -16.51 -21.14
N THR A 3 5.07 -15.53 -20.85
CA THR A 3 5.44 -14.41 -19.99
C THR A 3 5.65 -14.95 -18.57
N LEU A 4 6.84 -14.71 -18.03
CA LEU A 4 7.15 -14.98 -16.63
C LEU A 4 6.36 -13.99 -15.77
N GLN A 5 5.08 -14.29 -15.51
CA GLN A 5 4.31 -13.56 -14.50
C GLN A 5 4.85 -14.00 -13.15
N ASP A 6 5.61 -13.13 -12.48
CA ASP A 6 6.05 -13.39 -11.12
C ASP A 6 4.84 -13.28 -10.17
N PRO A 7 4.32 -14.41 -9.64
CA PRO A 7 3.17 -14.38 -8.75
C PRO A 7 3.54 -13.83 -7.36
N LEU A 8 4.83 -13.63 -7.07
CA LEU A 8 5.33 -13.21 -5.76
C LEU A 8 5.34 -11.68 -5.58
N ALA A 9 5.06 -10.91 -6.64
CA ALA A 9 5.18 -9.45 -6.63
C ALA A 9 3.91 -8.69 -6.20
N LYS A 10 2.76 -9.36 -5.98
CA LYS A 10 1.50 -8.67 -5.67
C LYS A 10 1.30 -8.58 -4.14
N PRO A 11 1.22 -7.37 -3.56
CA PRO A 11 0.87 -7.22 -2.15
C PRO A 11 -0.53 -7.78 -1.90
N VAL A 12 -0.68 -8.56 -0.83
CA VAL A 12 -1.97 -9.00 -0.29
C VAL A 12 -2.49 -7.88 0.61
N TRP A 13 -3.61 -7.31 0.19
CA TRP A 13 -4.26 -6.22 0.90
C TRP A 13 -5.08 -6.75 2.07
N PRO A 14 -5.09 -6.08 3.22
CA PRO A 14 -5.92 -6.48 4.34
C PRO A 14 -7.40 -6.36 3.95
N GLN A 15 -8.22 -7.26 4.47
CA GLN A 15 -9.67 -7.17 4.33
C GLN A 15 -10.24 -6.40 5.52
N ILE A 16 -11.23 -5.56 5.25
CA ILE A 16 -11.99 -4.84 6.27
C ILE A 16 -13.45 -5.29 6.24
N SER A 17 -14.12 -5.27 7.39
CA SER A 17 -15.56 -5.53 7.43
C SER A 17 -16.34 -4.36 6.84
N THR A 18 -17.53 -4.63 6.34
CA THR A 18 -18.40 -3.60 5.76
C THR A 18 -18.80 -2.56 6.81
N GLU A 19 -19.05 -2.97 8.06
CA GLU A 19 -19.42 -2.02 9.12
C GLU A 19 -18.27 -1.05 9.43
N LEU A 20 -17.03 -1.54 9.47
CA LEU A 20 -15.86 -0.70 9.70
C LEU A 20 -15.63 0.25 8.53
N GLU A 21 -15.81 -0.22 7.30
CA GLU A 21 -15.70 0.61 6.11
C GLU A 21 -16.69 1.78 6.14
N GLU A 22 -17.96 1.51 6.43
CA GLU A 22 -19.00 2.54 6.50
C GLU A 22 -18.71 3.59 7.58
N GLN A 23 -18.29 3.15 8.77
CA GLN A 23 -17.90 4.05 9.85
C GLN A 23 -16.69 4.91 9.47
N LEU A 24 -15.68 4.30 8.84
CA LEU A 24 -14.49 5.00 8.40
C LEU A 24 -14.82 6.05 7.35
N VAL A 25 -15.62 5.70 6.34
CA VAL A 25 -16.05 6.64 5.30
C VAL A 25 -16.84 7.80 5.92
N ALA A 26 -17.75 7.54 6.87
CA ALA A 26 -18.51 8.60 7.53
C ALA A 26 -17.60 9.57 8.31
N VAL A 27 -16.63 9.04 9.06
CA VAL A 27 -15.66 9.86 9.81
C VAL A 27 -14.78 10.67 8.86
N LEU A 28 -14.30 10.07 7.77
CA LEU A 28 -13.50 10.77 6.76
C LEU A 28 -14.29 11.87 6.07
N CYS A 29 -15.56 11.63 5.71
CA CYS A 29 -16.41 12.66 5.12
C CYS A 29 -16.56 13.87 6.06
N ASN A 30 -16.77 13.64 7.35
CA ASN A 30 -16.86 14.72 8.35
C ASN A 30 -15.53 15.44 8.54
N LEU A 31 -14.42 14.71 8.53
CA LEU A 31 -13.07 15.25 8.64
C LEU A 31 -12.72 16.14 7.43
N LEU A 32 -13.11 15.72 6.24
CA LEU A 32 -12.78 16.37 4.98
C LEU A 32 -13.78 17.48 4.57
N ALA A 33 -15.00 17.47 5.10
CA ALA A 33 -16.04 18.46 4.80
C ALA A 33 -15.56 19.93 4.89
N PRO A 34 -14.75 20.34 5.88
CA PRO A 34 -14.28 21.72 5.93
C PRO A 34 -13.34 22.09 4.77
N LEU A 35 -12.61 21.13 4.16
CA LEU A 35 -11.75 21.41 3.01
C LEU A 35 -12.53 21.90 1.79
N GLY A 36 -13.76 21.40 1.60
CA GLY A 36 -14.62 21.80 0.49
C GLY A 36 -15.21 23.21 0.65
N SER A 37 -15.27 23.73 1.88
CA SER A 37 -15.88 25.03 2.18
C SER A 37 -14.88 26.18 2.22
N VAL A 38 -13.59 25.89 2.43
CA VAL A 38 -12.55 26.92 2.60
C VAL A 38 -12.08 27.41 1.23
N LYS A 39 -12.64 28.53 0.77
CA LYS A 39 -12.19 29.25 -0.44
C LYS A 39 -10.88 30.02 -0.25
N GLU A 40 -10.46 30.29 0.98
CA GLU A 40 -9.25 31.07 1.28
C GLU A 40 -8.34 30.38 2.32
N PRO A 41 -7.01 30.35 2.13
CA PRO A 41 -6.06 29.58 2.93
C PRO A 41 -5.77 30.13 4.34
N ALA A 42 -6.49 31.16 4.81
CA ALA A 42 -6.09 31.96 5.97
C ALA A 42 -6.16 31.22 7.32
N SER A 43 -6.89 30.11 7.40
CA SER A 43 -6.88 29.24 8.58
C SER A 43 -7.20 27.83 8.15
N ILE A 44 -6.21 27.11 7.62
CA ILE A 44 -6.29 25.65 7.49
C ILE A 44 -6.05 25.10 8.90
N PRO A 45 -7.05 24.48 9.58
CA PRO A 45 -6.83 23.83 10.87
C PRO A 45 -5.58 22.95 10.87
N ASP A 46 -4.84 22.96 11.99
CA ASP A 46 -3.62 22.15 12.18
C ASP A 46 -3.83 20.67 11.82
N LEU A 47 -5.06 20.18 11.97
CA LEU A 47 -5.51 18.84 11.58
C LEU A 47 -5.28 18.51 10.10
N PHE A 48 -5.44 19.47 9.18
CA PHE A 48 -5.28 19.25 7.75
C PHE A 48 -3.82 19.20 7.31
N SER A 49 -2.89 19.75 8.09
CA SER A 49 -1.46 19.53 7.86
C SER A 49 -1.07 18.06 8.05
N ARG A 50 -1.92 17.30 8.75
CA ARG A 50 -1.73 15.88 9.10
C ARG A 50 -2.51 14.93 8.19
N VAL A 51 -3.29 15.45 7.23
CA VAL A 51 -4.11 14.65 6.33
C VAL A 51 -3.80 15.04 4.89
N THR A 52 -3.41 14.07 4.07
CA THR A 52 -3.25 14.27 2.63
C THR A 52 -4.45 13.71 1.88
N VAL A 53 -4.90 14.41 0.85
CA VAL A 53 -6.04 14.00 0.01
C VAL A 53 -5.59 13.94 -1.44
N GLY A 54 -5.90 12.83 -2.11
CA GLY A 54 -5.53 12.56 -3.49
C GLY A 54 -4.28 11.67 -3.59
N PHE A 55 -4.15 11.03 -4.75
CA PHE A 55 -3.07 10.09 -5.04
C PHE A 55 -1.68 10.72 -4.90
N ASN A 56 -1.41 11.80 -5.64
CA ASN A 56 -0.08 12.43 -5.69
C ASN A 56 0.35 12.98 -4.33
N SER A 57 -0.54 13.66 -3.62
CA SER A 57 -0.24 14.21 -2.28
C SER A 57 0.01 13.12 -1.26
N THR A 58 -0.71 12.00 -1.34
CA THR A 58 -0.49 10.86 -0.47
C THR A 58 0.81 10.14 -0.80
N MET A 59 1.16 10.02 -2.09
CA MET A 59 2.44 9.43 -2.49
C MET A 59 3.63 10.28 -2.05
N ALA A 60 3.56 11.61 -2.18
CA ALA A 60 4.58 12.52 -1.64
C ALA A 60 4.76 12.34 -0.12
N ALA A 61 3.67 12.18 0.63
CA ALA A 61 3.75 11.91 2.07
C ALA A 61 4.36 10.53 2.40
N VAL A 62 4.18 9.54 1.53
CA VAL A 62 4.83 8.22 1.66
C VAL A 62 6.33 8.37 1.44
N GLU A 63 6.76 9.10 0.41
CA GLU A 63 8.17 9.35 0.12
C GLU A 63 8.85 10.11 1.27
N GLU A 64 8.18 11.13 1.83
CA GLU A 64 8.65 11.85 3.01
C GLU A 64 8.84 10.92 4.22
N HIS A 65 7.91 9.99 4.46
CA HIS A 65 7.98 9.03 5.57
C HIS A 65 9.21 8.11 5.49
N PHE A 66 9.65 7.73 4.29
CA PHE A 66 10.83 6.88 4.09
C PHE A 66 12.16 7.65 4.08
N GLY A 67 12.12 8.98 3.94
CA GLY A 67 13.29 9.84 4.10
C GLY A 67 13.59 10.05 5.59
N ASP A 68 13.19 11.22 6.09
CA ASP A 68 13.24 11.62 7.51
C ASP A 68 12.03 12.53 7.87
N GLY A 69 10.95 12.37 7.11
CA GLY A 69 9.74 13.17 7.22
C GLY A 69 8.83 12.74 8.39
N PRO A 70 7.70 13.43 8.54
CA PRO A 70 6.74 13.09 9.58
C PRO A 70 6.15 11.70 9.37
N LYS A 71 5.97 10.98 10.48
CA LYS A 71 5.47 9.60 10.47
C LYS A 71 4.05 9.51 9.92
N LEU A 72 3.91 8.73 8.85
CA LEU A 72 2.64 8.30 8.27
C LEU A 72 2.15 7.05 8.99
N GLU A 73 0.93 7.09 9.54
CA GLU A 73 0.37 5.97 10.29
C GLU A 73 -0.51 5.08 9.41
N ALA A 74 -1.24 5.70 8.47
CA ALA A 74 -2.12 4.97 7.60
C ALA A 74 -2.29 5.59 6.21
N ILE A 75 -2.57 4.72 5.25
CA ILE A 75 -2.95 5.05 3.88
C ILE A 75 -4.31 4.40 3.63
N ILE A 76 -5.27 5.20 3.22
CA ILE A 76 -6.63 4.77 2.89
C ILE A 76 -6.78 4.92 1.38
N VAL A 77 -7.11 3.85 0.68
CA VAL A 77 -7.15 3.83 -0.79
C VAL A 77 -8.49 3.34 -1.29
N CYS A 78 -9.12 4.10 -2.19
CA CYS A 78 -10.35 3.71 -2.86
C CYS A 78 -10.07 2.66 -3.95
N ARG A 79 -9.75 1.43 -3.53
CA ARG A 79 -9.28 0.35 -4.39
C ARG A 79 -10.29 -0.01 -5.48
N GLY A 80 -11.59 0.06 -5.18
CA GLY A 80 -12.66 -0.25 -6.14
C GLY A 80 -12.80 0.76 -7.29
N ASP A 81 -12.20 1.94 -7.15
CA ASP A 81 -12.32 3.07 -8.09
C ASP A 81 -11.02 3.32 -8.89
N LEU A 82 -9.95 2.57 -8.61
CA LEU A 82 -8.62 2.74 -9.22
C LEU A 82 -8.14 1.48 -9.95
N GLU A 83 -7.34 1.66 -10.99
CA GLU A 83 -6.68 0.53 -11.65
C GLU A 83 -5.56 -0.07 -10.79
N PRO A 84 -5.36 -1.40 -10.82
CA PRO A 84 -4.34 -2.08 -10.01
C PRO A 84 -2.92 -1.55 -10.13
N MET A 85 -2.54 -1.05 -11.31
CA MET A 85 -1.20 -0.51 -11.52
C MET A 85 -0.96 0.76 -10.70
N ILE A 86 -2.01 1.59 -10.55
CA ILE A 86 -1.95 2.90 -9.88
C ILE A 86 -1.76 2.72 -8.38
N TYR A 87 -2.56 1.87 -7.73
CA TYR A 87 -2.50 1.72 -6.26
C TYR A 87 -1.43 0.75 -5.76
N SER A 88 -0.77 0.00 -6.65
CA SER A 88 0.25 -0.97 -6.29
C SER A 88 1.39 -0.43 -5.39
N PRO A 89 1.89 0.82 -5.54
CA PRO A 89 2.96 1.34 -4.70
C PRO A 89 2.56 1.45 -3.23
N PHE A 90 1.29 1.73 -2.93
CA PHE A 90 0.82 1.82 -1.53
C PHE A 90 0.87 0.46 -0.81
N GLY A 91 0.64 -0.64 -1.54
CA GLY A 91 0.79 -1.98 -1.00
C GLY A 91 2.24 -2.29 -0.62
N LEU A 92 3.19 -1.88 -1.46
CA LEU A 92 4.62 -2.01 -1.19
C LEU A 92 5.04 -1.13 -0.01
N ALA A 93 4.63 0.14 -0.01
CA ALA A 93 4.91 1.08 1.08
C ALA A 93 4.39 0.59 2.43
N SER A 94 3.17 0.07 2.47
CA SER A 94 2.60 -0.53 3.69
C SER A 94 3.42 -1.72 4.20
N SER A 95 3.85 -2.60 3.29
CA SER A 95 4.64 -3.77 3.66
C SER A 95 6.05 -3.45 4.17
N ALA A 96 6.67 -2.37 3.66
CA ALA A 96 8.04 -2.00 4.00
C ALA A 96 8.11 -1.01 5.18
N GLY A 97 7.15 -0.08 5.29
CA GLY A 97 7.23 1.09 6.16
C GLY A 97 6.41 1.02 7.43
N GLN A 98 5.79 -0.13 7.75
CA GLN A 98 4.82 -0.27 8.85
C GLN A 98 3.69 0.77 8.78
N ILE A 99 3.23 1.07 7.58
CA ILE A 99 2.10 1.97 7.35
C ILE A 99 0.85 1.12 7.20
N ARG A 100 -0.21 1.39 7.97
CA ARG A 100 -1.47 0.65 7.83
C ARG A 100 -2.11 0.95 6.48
N LEU A 101 -2.59 -0.07 5.80
CA LEU A 101 -3.25 0.10 4.50
C LEU A 101 -4.72 -0.27 4.63
N VAL A 102 -5.60 0.63 4.24
CA VAL A 102 -7.04 0.41 4.32
C VAL A 102 -7.64 0.47 2.92
N PRO A 103 -8.01 -0.66 2.30
CA PRO A 103 -8.75 -0.63 1.04
C PRO A 103 -10.22 -0.29 1.29
N LEU A 104 -10.73 0.69 0.58
CA LEU A 104 -12.17 0.95 0.48
C LEU A 104 -12.75 0.31 -0.78
N SER A 105 -14.03 -0.06 -0.70
CA SER A 105 -14.82 -0.58 -1.80
C SER A 105 -15.15 0.49 -2.84
N LYS A 106 -15.77 0.05 -3.95
CA LYS A 106 -16.10 0.90 -5.08
C LYS A 106 -17.18 1.92 -4.71
N GLY A 107 -17.03 3.17 -5.18
CA GLY A 107 -17.96 4.26 -4.92
C GLY A 107 -17.63 5.07 -3.66
N SER A 108 -16.67 4.61 -2.84
CA SER A 108 -16.16 5.38 -1.71
C SER A 108 -15.39 6.62 -2.16
N ALA A 109 -14.67 6.55 -3.30
CA ALA A 109 -14.00 7.72 -3.86
C ALA A 109 -14.97 8.86 -4.17
N LEU A 110 -16.14 8.55 -4.73
CA LEU A 110 -17.14 9.56 -5.08
C LEU A 110 -17.68 10.24 -3.82
N LYS A 111 -18.05 9.48 -2.79
CA LYS A 111 -18.55 10.02 -1.51
C LYS A 111 -17.53 10.97 -0.86
N LEU A 112 -16.28 10.53 -0.78
CA LEU A 112 -15.18 11.32 -0.21
C LEU A 112 -14.89 12.56 -1.06
N SER A 113 -14.95 12.43 -2.39
CA SER A 113 -14.70 13.56 -3.29
C SER A 113 -15.79 14.62 -3.20
N THR A 114 -17.05 14.20 -3.10
CA THR A 114 -18.18 15.10 -2.87
C THR A 114 -18.03 15.86 -1.55
N SER A 115 -17.60 15.18 -0.48
CA SER A 115 -17.41 15.84 0.83
C SER A 115 -16.23 16.81 0.85
N SER A 116 -15.10 16.43 0.24
CA SER A 116 -13.87 17.22 0.28
C SER A 116 -13.81 18.33 -0.76
N GLY A 117 -14.69 18.30 -1.77
CA GLY A 117 -14.65 19.19 -2.94
C GLY A 117 -13.44 18.95 -3.86
N ARG A 118 -12.71 17.84 -3.67
CA ARG A 118 -11.50 17.46 -4.41
C ARG A 118 -11.54 15.98 -4.75
N GLU A 119 -10.70 15.55 -5.69
CA GLU A 119 -10.58 14.13 -6.01
C GLU A 119 -9.89 13.35 -4.86
N ALA A 120 -10.66 12.51 -4.18
CA ALA A 120 -10.23 11.73 -3.01
C ALA A 120 -10.04 10.25 -3.36
N THR A 121 -9.02 9.97 -4.17
CA THR A 121 -8.64 8.61 -4.60
C THR A 121 -7.80 7.86 -3.57
N ALA A 122 -6.94 8.58 -2.84
CA ALA A 122 -6.17 8.09 -1.72
C ALA A 122 -6.11 9.16 -0.63
N ILE A 123 -6.02 8.73 0.62
CA ILE A 123 -5.91 9.62 1.78
C ILE A 123 -4.76 9.11 2.66
N GLY A 124 -3.83 9.99 3.00
CA GLY A 124 -2.76 9.70 3.94
C GLY A 124 -3.07 10.32 5.30
N ILE A 125 -2.85 9.56 6.36
CA ILE A 125 -3.07 9.99 7.75
C ILE A 125 -1.73 9.97 8.48
N ARG A 126 -1.29 11.14 8.91
CA ARG A 126 -0.10 11.33 9.76
C ARG A 126 -0.46 11.21 11.23
N SER A 127 0.55 11.05 12.07
CA SER A 127 0.37 10.93 13.52
C SER A 127 -0.38 12.12 14.12
N GLY A 128 -1.20 11.86 15.14
CA GLY A 128 -1.97 12.87 15.87
C GLY A 128 -3.37 13.16 15.30
N VAL A 129 -3.94 12.23 14.52
CA VAL A 129 -5.35 12.23 14.10
C VAL A 129 -6.09 11.09 14.79
N ASP A 130 -6.33 11.25 16.10
CA ASP A 130 -6.79 10.18 17.00
C ASP A 130 -8.10 9.50 16.59
N ALA A 131 -9.02 10.24 15.96
CA ALA A 131 -10.32 9.70 15.57
C ALA A 131 -10.18 8.58 14.54
N VAL A 132 -9.31 8.77 13.55
CA VAL A 132 -9.09 7.80 12.47
C VAL A 132 -8.18 6.67 12.94
N THR A 133 -7.12 7.00 13.70
CA THR A 133 -6.11 6.04 14.14
C THR A 133 -6.65 5.02 15.14
N LYS A 134 -7.64 5.39 15.95
CA LYS A 134 -8.40 4.48 16.83
C LYS A 134 -9.27 3.51 16.04
N LEU A 135 -9.99 3.99 15.03
CA LEU A 135 -10.86 3.14 14.21
C LEU A 135 -10.08 2.11 13.40
N ILE A 136 -8.95 2.51 12.84
CA ILE A 136 -8.08 1.61 12.06
C ILE A 136 -7.10 0.83 12.95
N GLY A 137 -7.20 0.96 14.28
CA GLY A 137 -6.31 0.32 15.24
C GLY A 137 -6.18 -1.19 15.03
N ASP A 138 -7.30 -1.80 14.65
CA ASP A 138 -7.44 -3.24 14.44
C ASP A 138 -7.17 -3.68 12.99
N VAL A 139 -6.96 -2.74 12.07
CA VAL A 139 -6.65 -3.05 10.67
C VAL A 139 -5.19 -3.44 10.53
N GLY A 140 -4.96 -4.62 9.94
CA GLY A 140 -3.63 -5.15 9.69
C GLY A 140 -2.85 -4.38 8.61
N TYR A 141 -1.59 -4.75 8.44
CA TYR A 141 -0.71 -4.23 7.40
C TYR A 141 -0.90 -5.01 6.09
N ALA A 142 -0.54 -4.39 4.96
CA ALA A 142 -0.39 -5.16 3.73
C ALA A 142 0.72 -6.19 3.89
N GLN A 143 0.43 -7.43 3.49
CA GLN A 143 1.41 -8.50 3.52
C GLN A 143 1.97 -8.70 2.13
N THR A 144 3.26 -8.95 2.06
CA THR A 144 3.94 -9.27 0.82
C THR A 144 4.71 -10.56 1.00
N ASN A 145 4.61 -11.46 0.03
CA ASN A 145 5.23 -12.78 0.09
C ASN A 145 6.75 -12.77 -0.13
N TRP A 146 7.39 -11.59 -0.29
CA TRP A 146 8.85 -11.49 -0.50
C TRP A 146 9.66 -11.99 0.70
N ALA A 147 9.11 -11.92 1.92
CA ALA A 147 9.79 -12.43 3.13
C ALA A 147 9.93 -13.97 3.16
N PHE A 148 9.27 -14.70 2.23
CA PHE A 148 9.37 -16.15 2.09
C PHE A 148 10.20 -16.60 0.88
N ALA A 149 10.85 -15.70 0.15
CA ALA A 149 11.94 -16.07 -0.74
C ALA A 149 13.14 -16.53 0.09
N SER A 150 13.02 -17.70 0.73
CA SER A 150 14.11 -18.40 1.38
C SER A 150 15.28 -18.51 0.39
N PRO A 151 16.53 -18.28 0.81
CA PRO A 151 17.72 -18.37 -0.04
C PRO A 151 18.07 -19.82 -0.45
N GLN A 152 17.08 -20.70 -0.64
CA GLN A 152 17.30 -22.08 -1.08
C GLN A 152 17.53 -22.23 -2.59
N LEU A 153 17.52 -21.14 -3.38
CA LEU A 153 17.69 -21.19 -4.83
C LEU A 153 18.99 -20.58 -5.38
N LEU A 154 20.03 -20.39 -4.55
CA LEU A 154 21.35 -19.93 -5.02
C LEU A 154 22.51 -20.92 -4.81
N SER A 155 22.23 -22.19 -4.51
CA SER A 155 23.24 -23.25 -4.50
C SER A 155 22.84 -24.45 -5.36
N ARG A 156 22.71 -24.24 -6.67
CA ARG A 156 22.98 -25.31 -7.64
C ARG A 156 24.35 -25.07 -8.24
N ARG A 157 25.40 -25.41 -7.47
CA ARG A 157 26.71 -25.69 -8.08
C ARG A 157 26.47 -26.75 -9.17
N PRO A 158 26.98 -26.57 -10.40
CA PRO A 158 26.86 -27.59 -11.42
C PRO A 158 27.55 -28.87 -10.92
N ALA A 159 26.81 -29.98 -10.95
CA ALA A 159 27.35 -31.29 -10.64
C ALA A 159 28.50 -31.58 -11.60
N LYS A 160 29.72 -31.80 -11.06
CA LYS A 160 30.87 -32.23 -11.86
C LYS A 160 30.50 -33.52 -12.61
N ALA A 161 30.50 -33.47 -13.93
CA ALA A 161 30.36 -34.65 -14.78
C ALA A 161 31.51 -35.62 -14.46
N LYS A 162 31.16 -36.84 -14.01
CA LYS A 162 32.12 -37.93 -13.88
C LYS A 162 32.55 -38.37 -15.28
N ALA A 163 33.78 -38.03 -15.66
CA ALA A 163 34.43 -38.55 -16.85
C ALA A 163 34.52 -40.09 -16.75
N ASN A 164 33.79 -40.79 -17.60
CA ASN A 164 33.79 -42.24 -17.66
C ASN A 164 34.96 -42.69 -18.54
N ASN A 165 36.10 -42.99 -17.93
CA ASN A 165 37.29 -43.46 -18.63
C ASN A 165 37.16 -44.96 -18.93
N LYS A 166 36.58 -45.29 -20.10
CA LYS A 166 36.57 -46.66 -20.63
C LYS A 166 37.97 -46.98 -21.17
N LYS A 167 38.75 -47.76 -20.40
CA LYS A 167 39.96 -48.45 -20.89
C LYS A 167 39.55 -49.47 -21.96
N THR A 168 39.93 -49.22 -23.20
CA THR A 168 40.00 -50.24 -24.25
C THR A 168 41.21 -51.14 -23.99
N LYS A 169 40.99 -52.45 -23.92
CA LYS A 169 42.06 -53.46 -24.00
C LYS A 169 42.37 -53.72 -25.49
N PRO A 170 43.64 -53.88 -25.90
CA PRO A 170 43.95 -54.44 -27.20
C PRO A 170 43.72 -55.96 -27.17
N VAL A 171 43.09 -56.47 -28.23
CA VAL A 171 43.07 -57.90 -28.55
C VAL A 171 44.32 -58.18 -29.38
N ALA A 172 44.99 -59.27 -29.03
CA ALA A 172 46.22 -59.79 -29.65
C ALA A 172 45.99 -60.30 -31.08
#